data_AF-A0A379PML5-F1
#
_entry.id   AF-A0A379PML5-F1
#
_cell.length_a   1.000
_cell.length_b   1.000
_cell.length_c   1.000
_cell.angle_alpha   90.00
_cell.angle_beta   90.00
_cell.angle_gamma   90.00
#
_symmetry.space_group_name_H-M   'P 1'
#
loop_
_entity.id
_entity.type
_entity.pdbx_description
1 polymer ?
#
loop_
_entity_poly.entity_id
_entity_poly.type
_entity_poly.pdbx_seq_one_letter_code
_entity_poly.pdbx_strand_id
1 'polypeptide(L)'
;MPLLPVPPAILRLGPEDPASRAWLWAHWGTTWALRHVRALPAELDGRRRRMAELRVEFWSADWSPWQALRRLRRDWLDLTLDLRPHYGDAAAAASDTAIAHPLRTPSRQPGPPATRPTKRPRTRHG
;
A
#
# COMPACT_ATOMS: atom_id res chain seq x y z
N MET A 1 -9.69 -20.61 12.76
CA MET A 1 -9.15 -20.04 14.01
C MET A 1 -8.61 -18.64 13.73
N PRO A 2 -8.66 -17.74 14.72
CA PRO A 2 -8.95 -16.31 14.58
C PRO A 2 -7.70 -15.43 14.73
N LEU A 3 -7.74 -14.24 14.13
CA LEU A 3 -6.66 -13.23 14.16
C LEU A 3 -5.34 -13.80 13.58
N LEU A 4 -4.38 -12.94 13.23
CA LEU A 4 -3.02 -13.40 12.90
C LEU A 4 -2.17 -13.22 14.16
N PRO A 5 -2.34 -14.04 15.22
CA PRO A 5 -1.52 -13.88 16.40
C PRO A 5 -0.07 -14.13 16.00
N VAL A 6 0.83 -13.27 16.47
CA VAL A 6 2.25 -13.60 16.47
C VAL A 6 2.40 -14.90 17.28
N PRO A 7 2.99 -15.98 16.72
CA PRO A 7 3.09 -17.24 17.42
C PRO A 7 3.79 -17.05 18.79
N PRO A 8 3.33 -17.72 19.86
CA PRO A 8 3.95 -17.59 21.19
C PRO A 8 5.45 -17.90 21.18
N ALA A 9 5.90 -18.82 20.31
CA ALA A 9 7.31 -19.11 20.12
C ALA A 9 8.10 -17.89 19.63
N ILE A 10 7.52 -17.10 18.71
CA ILE A 10 8.12 -15.85 18.21
C ILE A 10 8.06 -14.75 19.28
N LEU A 11 6.93 -14.62 19.98
CA LEU A 11 6.81 -13.64 21.07
C LEU A 11 7.86 -13.83 22.17
N ARG A 12 8.21 -15.08 22.50
CA ARG A 12 9.23 -15.40 23.52
C ARG A 12 10.65 -14.99 23.13
N LEU A 13 10.96 -14.92 21.84
CA LEU A 13 12.28 -14.49 21.37
C LEU A 13 12.51 -12.99 21.60
N GLY A 14 11.43 -12.21 21.76
CA GLY A 14 11.49 -10.77 21.92
C GLY A 14 11.60 -10.02 20.57
N PRO A 15 11.38 -8.69 20.58
CA PRO A 15 11.30 -7.89 19.36
C PRO A 15 12.65 -7.62 18.67
N GLU A 16 13.77 -7.76 19.40
CA GLU A 16 15.11 -7.54 18.86
C GLU A 16 15.71 -8.78 18.18
N ASP A 17 15.13 -9.96 18.43
CA ASP A 17 15.63 -11.21 17.88
C ASP A 17 15.50 -11.26 16.34
N PRO A 18 16.55 -11.68 15.62
CA PRO A 18 16.53 -11.76 14.17
C PRO A 18 15.42 -12.65 13.59
N ALA A 19 15.09 -13.77 14.24
CA ALA A 19 14.03 -14.66 13.80
C ALA A 19 12.64 -14.04 14.03
N SER A 20 12.46 -13.26 15.11
CA SER A 20 11.25 -12.45 15.30
C SER A 20 11.07 -11.44 14.17
N ARG A 21 12.13 -10.69 13.83
CA ARG A 21 12.10 -9.69 12.76
C ARG A 21 11.85 -10.32 11.40
N ALA A 22 12.50 -11.44 11.11
CA ALA A 22 12.29 -12.19 9.87
C ALA A 22 10.84 -12.70 9.75
N TRP A 23 10.28 -13.20 10.85
CA TRP A 23 8.89 -13.65 10.87
C TRP A 23 7.92 -12.48 10.63
N LEU A 24 8.09 -11.36 11.34
CA LEU A 24 7.27 -10.16 11.19
C LEU A 24 7.34 -9.63 9.76
N TRP A 25 8.53 -9.58 9.17
CA TRP A 25 8.73 -9.20 7.78
C TRP A 25 7.95 -10.09 6.82
N ALA A 26 8.05 -11.41 6.98
CA ALA A 26 7.46 -12.37 6.06
C ALA A 26 5.92 -12.53 6.21
N HIS A 27 5.37 -12.18 7.38
CA HIS A 27 3.96 -12.44 7.71
C HIS A 27 3.13 -11.17 7.80
N TRP A 28 3.70 -10.11 8.35
CA TRP A 28 3.03 -8.84 8.59
C TRP A 28 3.54 -7.76 7.64
N GLY A 29 4.72 -7.96 7.05
CA GLY A 29 5.40 -6.99 6.21
C GLY A 29 6.19 -5.98 7.02
N THR A 30 6.11 -5.92 8.35
CA THR A 30 6.81 -4.91 9.17
C THR A 30 8.09 -5.48 9.78
N THR A 31 9.09 -4.62 9.97
CA THR A 31 10.37 -4.98 10.62
C THR A 31 10.25 -5.07 12.14
N TRP A 32 9.27 -4.37 12.72
CA TRP A 32 8.96 -4.36 14.15
C TRP A 32 7.49 -4.69 14.39
N ALA A 33 7.20 -5.19 15.60
CA ALA A 33 5.83 -5.39 16.06
C ALA A 33 5.08 -4.05 16.16
N LEU A 34 3.76 -4.10 16.01
CA LEU A 34 2.91 -2.93 16.18
C LEU A 34 2.99 -2.44 17.63
N ARG A 35 3.11 -1.12 17.80
CA ARG A 35 3.22 -0.47 19.12
C ARG A 35 1.97 0.37 19.39
N HIS A 36 1.76 0.74 20.65
CA HIS A 36 0.65 1.61 21.07
C HIS A 36 -0.72 1.17 20.52
N VAL A 37 -0.96 -0.16 20.45
CA VAL A 37 -2.22 -0.70 19.95
C VAL A 37 -3.34 -0.33 20.92
N ARG A 38 -4.31 0.46 20.47
CA ARG A 38 -5.46 0.89 21.28
C ARG A 38 -6.76 0.66 20.54
N ALA A 39 -7.77 0.16 21.26
CA ALA A 39 -9.12 0.08 20.73
C ALA A 39 -9.76 1.48 20.77
N LEU A 40 -10.40 1.86 19.67
CA LEU A 40 -11.16 3.09 19.57
C LEU A 40 -12.66 2.78 19.69
N PRO A 41 -13.47 3.74 20.18
CA PRO A 41 -14.92 3.61 20.15
C PRO A 41 -15.41 3.34 18.72
N ALA A 42 -16.27 2.35 18.57
CA ALA A 42 -17.02 2.13 17.34
C ALA A 42 -17.90 3.35 17.06
N GLU A 43 -17.94 3.80 15.81
CA GLU A 43 -18.84 4.86 15.34
C GLU A 43 -20.15 4.27 14.80
N LEU A 44 -20.12 3.01 14.37
CA LEU A 44 -21.30 2.32 13.88
C LEU A 44 -22.26 1.97 15.03
N ASP A 45 -23.50 2.46 14.95
CA ASP A 45 -24.58 1.96 15.81
C ASP A 45 -24.93 0.52 15.40
N GLY A 46 -24.39 -0.45 16.13
CA GLY A 46 -24.57 -1.87 15.89
C GLY A 46 -26.04 -2.33 15.95
N ARG A 47 -26.92 -1.60 16.68
CA ARG A 47 -28.35 -1.90 16.74
C ARG A 47 -29.06 -1.57 15.42
N ARG A 48 -28.55 -0.58 14.68
CA ARG A 48 -29.17 -0.11 13.42
C ARG A 48 -28.67 -0.86 12.19
N ARG A 49 -27.47 -1.44 12.23
CA ARG A 49 -26.80 -1.94 11.01
C ARG A 49 -26.62 -3.46 10.90
N ARG A 50 -26.98 -4.27 11.93
CA ARG A 50 -26.64 -5.72 11.97
C ARG A 50 -25.15 -6.00 11.66
N MET A 51 -24.30 -5.01 11.92
CA MET A 51 -22.87 -5.01 11.62
C MET A 51 -22.13 -4.61 12.89
N ALA A 52 -21.03 -5.30 13.16
CA ALA A 52 -20.11 -4.94 14.22
C ALA A 52 -18.93 -4.16 13.61
N GLU A 53 -18.50 -3.11 14.30
CA GLU A 53 -17.31 -2.35 13.93
C GLU A 53 -16.25 -2.49 15.02
N LEU A 54 -15.03 -2.82 14.61
CA LEU A 54 -13.84 -2.78 15.45
C LEU A 54 -12.90 -1.72 14.89
N ARG A 55 -12.63 -0.70 15.69
CA ARG A 55 -11.65 0.34 15.35
C ARG A 55 -10.45 0.19 16.26
N VAL A 56 -9.28 0.18 15.66
CA VAL A 56 -8.01 0.11 16.36
C VAL A 56 -7.06 1.14 15.77
N GLU A 57 -6.25 1.74 16.63
CA GLU A 57 -5.10 2.51 16.20
C GLU A 57 -3.83 1.82 16.69
N PHE A 58 -2.74 2.04 15.96
CA PHE A 58 -1.45 1.49 16.29
C PHE A 58 -0.34 2.30 15.61
N TRP A 59 0.88 2.12 16.07
CA TRP A 59 2.08 2.65 15.44
C TRP A 59 2.80 1.52 14.71
N SER A 60 3.17 1.78 13.46
CA SER A 60 4.01 0.92 12.63
C SER A 60 5.37 1.57 12.39
N ALA A 61 6.44 0.78 12.37
CA ALA A 61 7.80 1.32 12.25
C ALA A 61 8.05 2.01 10.89
N ASP A 62 7.65 1.40 9.78
CA ASP A 62 8.02 1.88 8.44
C ASP A 62 6.81 2.05 7.52
N TRP A 63 5.86 1.11 7.56
CA TRP A 63 4.68 1.13 6.69
C TRP A 63 3.54 0.28 7.25
N SER A 64 2.38 0.36 6.59
CA SER A 64 1.19 -0.42 6.92
C SER A 64 1.46 -1.93 6.94
N PRO A 65 0.94 -2.71 7.91
CA PRO A 65 1.11 -4.17 7.97
C PRO A 65 0.26 -4.90 6.91
N TRP A 66 0.51 -4.58 5.63
CA TRP A 66 -0.37 -4.91 4.51
C TRP A 66 -0.51 -6.40 4.28
N GLN A 67 0.55 -7.18 4.54
CA GLN A 67 0.47 -8.64 4.42
C GLN A 67 -0.50 -9.24 5.42
N ALA A 68 -0.54 -8.71 6.65
CA ALA A 68 -1.51 -9.15 7.66
C ALA A 68 -2.94 -8.78 7.24
N LEU A 69 -3.15 -7.55 6.75
CA LEU A 69 -4.48 -7.10 6.28
C LEU A 69 -4.99 -7.92 5.09
N ARG A 70 -4.12 -8.26 4.14
CA ARG A 70 -4.47 -9.12 2.99
C ARG A 70 -4.91 -10.51 3.42
N ARG A 71 -4.23 -11.10 4.40
CA ARG A 71 -4.59 -12.41 4.95
C ARG A 71 -5.93 -12.35 5.67
N LEU A 72 -6.13 -11.32 6.49
CA LEU A 72 -7.39 -11.09 7.19
C LEU A 72 -8.58 -11.00 6.21
N ARG A 73 -8.42 -10.28 5.11
CA ARG A 73 -9.43 -10.19 4.05
C ARG A 73 -9.68 -11.52 3.31
N ARG A 74 -8.66 -12.36 3.17
CA ARG A 74 -8.81 -13.69 2.56
C ARG A 74 -9.56 -14.63 3.47
N ASP A 75 -9.25 -14.59 4.76
CA ASP A 75 -9.81 -15.51 5.75
C ASP A 75 -11.24 -15.09 6.14
N TRP A 76 -11.57 -13.80 6.04
CA TRP A 76 -12.89 -13.23 6.29
C TRP A 76 -13.37 -12.38 5.10
N LEU A 77 -14.06 -13.02 4.16
CA LEU A 77 -14.55 -12.38 2.93
C LEU A 77 -15.60 -11.29 3.18
N ASP A 78 -16.39 -11.43 4.26
CA ASP A 78 -17.42 -10.46 4.65
C ASP A 78 -16.84 -9.25 5.42
N LEU A 79 -15.54 -9.27 5.74
CA LEU A 79 -14.89 -8.18 6.45
C LEU A 79 -14.50 -7.06 5.49
N THR A 80 -15.05 -5.87 5.75
CA THR A 80 -14.55 -4.64 5.12
C THR A 80 -13.45 -4.03 5.98
N LEU A 81 -12.29 -3.78 5.38
CA LEU A 81 -11.14 -3.16 6.06
C LEU A 81 -10.91 -1.75 5.50
N ASP A 82 -10.82 -0.78 6.39
CA ASP A 82 -10.37 0.59 6.11
C ASP A 82 -9.08 0.85 6.90
N LEU A 83 -8.04 1.31 6.22
CA LEU A 83 -6.76 1.66 6.84
C LEU A 83 -6.43 3.12 6.51
N ARG A 84 -6.31 3.92 7.56
CA ARG A 84 -6.00 5.35 7.45
C ARG A 84 -4.60 5.62 8.01
N PRO A 85 -3.59 5.88 7.17
CA PRO A 85 -2.28 6.26 7.66
C PRO A 85 -2.33 7.68 8.23
N HIS A 86 -1.87 7.81 9.47
CA HIS A 86 -1.66 9.10 10.12
C HIS A 86 -0.16 9.30 10.26
N TYR A 87 0.46 9.88 9.23
CA TYR A 87 1.79 10.43 9.37
C TYR A 87 1.61 11.76 10.10
N GLY A 88 2.18 11.92 11.29
CA GLY A 88 2.21 13.23 11.95
C GLY A 88 2.84 14.30 11.05
N ASP A 89 2.78 15.57 11.45
CA ASP A 89 3.25 16.72 10.65
C ASP A 89 4.70 16.63 10.13
N ALA A 90 5.49 15.64 10.58
CA ALA A 90 6.77 15.26 10.00
C ALA A 90 6.72 14.89 8.50
N ALA A 91 5.56 14.48 7.95
CA ALA A 91 5.40 14.23 6.52
C ALA A 91 5.50 15.50 5.65
N ALA A 92 5.25 16.68 6.22
CA ALA A 92 5.45 17.95 5.53
C ALA A 92 6.95 18.21 5.26
N ALA A 93 7.85 17.75 6.14
CA ALA A 93 9.30 17.90 5.97
C ALA A 93 9.90 16.87 5.00
N ALA A 94 9.30 15.68 4.87
CA ALA A 94 9.76 14.66 3.92
C ALA A 94 9.29 14.91 2.47
N SER A 95 8.28 15.77 2.28
CA SER A 95 7.76 16.13 0.96
C SER A 95 8.74 17.02 0.17
N ASP A 96 9.66 17.74 0.85
CA ASP A 96 10.75 18.50 0.21
C ASP A 96 11.93 17.63 -0.22
N THR A 97 11.95 16.35 0.18
CA THR A 97 12.95 15.36 -0.30
C THR A 97 12.24 14.17 -0.98
N ALA A 98 11.08 14.41 -1.61
CA ALA A 98 10.47 13.46 -2.51
C ALA A 98 11.32 13.37 -3.79
N ILE A 99 12.25 12.42 -3.75
CA ILE A 99 12.92 11.77 -4.87
C ILE A 99 12.06 11.87 -6.12
N ALA A 100 12.52 12.68 -7.08
CA ALA A 100 12.05 12.65 -8.45
C ALA A 100 12.21 11.22 -8.98
N HIS A 101 11.13 10.45 -8.93
CA HIS A 101 11.01 9.23 -9.71
C HIS A 101 10.47 9.67 -11.07
N PRO A 102 11.31 9.79 -12.12
CA PRO A 102 10.79 10.15 -13.43
C PRO A 102 9.83 9.03 -13.86
N LEU A 103 8.55 9.39 -14.07
CA LEU A 103 7.64 8.57 -14.85
C LEU A 103 8.30 8.31 -16.20
N ARG A 104 8.87 7.11 -16.34
CA ARG A 104 9.42 6.63 -17.61
C ARG A 104 8.23 6.37 -18.53
N THR A 105 7.82 7.38 -19.27
CA THR A 105 6.87 7.26 -20.37
C THR A 105 7.45 6.27 -21.38
N PRO A 106 6.72 5.22 -21.81
CA PRO A 106 7.19 4.44 -22.95
C PRO A 106 7.19 5.35 -24.19
N SER A 107 8.38 5.69 -24.66
CA SER A 107 8.58 6.42 -25.91
C SER A 107 7.95 5.64 -27.06
N ARG A 108 6.94 6.24 -27.68
CA ARG A 108 6.37 5.84 -28.97
C ARG A 108 7.49 5.92 -30.01
N GLN A 109 7.95 4.77 -30.49
CA GLN A 109 8.96 4.66 -31.54
C GLN A 109 8.40 5.30 -32.84
N PRO A 110 9.09 6.28 -33.46
CA PRO A 110 8.67 6.79 -34.76
C PRO A 110 9.01 5.76 -35.85
N GLY A 111 8.00 5.40 -36.65
CA GLY A 111 8.17 4.55 -37.83
C GLY A 111 9.00 5.23 -38.93
N PRO A 112 9.45 4.48 -39.94
CA PRO A 112 10.35 4.97 -40.98
C PRO A 112 9.71 6.06 -41.86
N PRO A 113 10.51 6.98 -42.43
CA PRO A 113 10.01 8.14 -43.15
C PRO A 113 9.30 7.74 -44.45
N ALA A 114 8.09 8.26 -44.65
CA ALA A 114 7.37 8.17 -45.90
C ALA A 114 8.07 9.00 -46.98
N THR A 115 8.46 8.36 -48.08
CA THR A 115 8.99 9.00 -49.28
C THR A 115 7.91 9.86 -49.94
N ARG A 116 8.22 11.14 -50.13
CA ARG A 116 7.36 12.15 -50.73
C ARG A 116 7.27 11.92 -52.25
N PRO A 117 6.08 11.76 -52.85
CA PRO A 117 5.96 11.77 -54.30
C PRO A 117 6.11 13.20 -54.83
N THR A 118 7.02 13.36 -55.81
CA THR A 118 7.26 14.59 -56.56
C THR A 118 6.04 14.94 -57.42
N LYS A 119 5.42 16.10 -57.16
CA LYS A 119 4.39 16.69 -58.02
C LYS A 119 5.03 17.15 -59.33
N ARG A 120 4.62 16.55 -60.46
CA ARG A 120 4.82 17.08 -61.81
C ARG A 120 3.94 18.33 -62.01
N PRO A 121 4.44 19.43 -62.61
CA PRO A 121 3.58 20.49 -63.07
C PRO A 121 2.92 20.10 -64.41
N ARG A 122 1.59 20.11 -64.41
CA ARG A 122 0.67 20.11 -65.56
C ARG A 122 -0.31 21.22 -65.20
N THR A 123 -0.46 22.32 -65.92
CA THR A 123 -0.87 22.56 -67.33
C THR A 123 -0.71 24.08 -67.58
N ARG A 124 -0.64 24.62 -68.80
CA ARG A 124 -1.84 24.96 -69.59
C ARG A 124 -1.44 25.58 -70.94
N HIS A 125 -2.10 25.12 -72.00
CA HIS A 125 -2.14 25.74 -73.32
C HIS A 125 -2.85 27.10 -73.28
N GLY A 126 -2.29 28.06 -74.03
CA GLY A 126 -2.85 29.34 -74.40
C GLY A 126 -1.90 29.97 -75.39
#